data_AF-A0AAE0CSE4-F1
#
_entry.id   AF-A0AAE0CSE4-F1
#
_cell.length_a   1.000
_cell.length_b   1.000
_cell.length_c   1.000
_cell.angle_alpha   90.00
_cell.angle_beta   90.00
_cell.angle_gamma   90.00
#
_symmetry.space_group_name_H-M   'P 1'
#
loop_
_entity.id
_entity.type
_entity.pdbx_description
1 polymer ?
#
loop_
_entity_poly.entity_id
_entity_poly.type
_entity_poly.pdbx_seq_one_letter_code
_entity_poly.pdbx_strand_id
1 'polypeptide(L)'
;MIVNPVPKPETWNIPDKIRHRIILPWEKKRLTGRPKKSMIPSAGEFRKQKLCSNCGGKGHNKRSCPNPSCSTSKLLKKTRACSVCKQGHNRLKCPNKAPDTNSNDTDDELIDC
;
A
#
# COMPACT_ATOMS: atom_id res chain seq x y z
N MET A 1 27.88 -2.00 -21.11
CA MET A 1 27.09 -0.75 -21.17
C MET A 1 28.08 0.40 -21.26
N ILE A 2 28.14 1.12 -22.38
CA ILE A 2 29.09 2.23 -22.57
C ILE A 2 28.39 3.51 -22.11
N VAL A 3 28.97 4.18 -21.12
CA VAL A 3 28.53 5.50 -20.67
C VAL A 3 29.50 6.51 -21.24
N ASN A 4 29.04 7.33 -22.18
CA ASN A 4 29.82 8.43 -22.71
C ASN A 4 29.71 9.62 -21.74
N PRO A 5 30.83 10.08 -21.15
CA PRO A 5 30.79 11.20 -20.24
C PRO A 5 30.41 12.49 -20.99
N VAL A 6 29.58 13.31 -20.35
CA VAL A 6 29.23 14.64 -20.88
C VAL A 6 30.48 15.52 -20.82
N PRO A 7 30.84 16.24 -21.91
CA PRO A 7 32.01 17.10 -21.93
C PRO A 7 31.81 18.35 -21.07
N LYS A 8 32.92 18.96 -20.60
CA LYS A 8 32.89 20.15 -19.73
C LYS A 8 32.13 21.31 -20.38
N PRO A 9 31.35 22.12 -19.63
CA PRO A 9 30.58 23.25 -20.18
C PRO A 9 31.41 24.24 -21.00
N GLU A 10 32.69 24.41 -20.66
CA GLU A 10 33.66 25.27 -21.36
C GLU A 10 33.88 24.87 -22.83
N THR A 11 33.69 23.59 -23.16
CA THR A 11 33.89 23.05 -24.52
C THR A 11 32.63 23.15 -25.38
N TRP A 12 31.52 23.64 -24.83
CA TRP A 12 30.26 23.68 -25.55
C TRP A 12 30.24 24.87 -26.50
N ASN A 13 30.10 24.59 -27.80
CA ASN A 13 29.83 25.63 -28.79
C ASN A 13 28.35 26.03 -28.74
N ILE A 14 28.03 27.00 -27.88
CA ILE A 14 26.68 27.56 -27.72
C ILE A 14 26.52 28.73 -28.71
N PRO A 15 25.64 28.65 -29.73
CA PRO A 15 25.41 29.75 -30.67
C PRO A 15 24.85 31.01 -30.00
N ASP A 16 25.22 32.21 -30.48
CA ASP A 16 24.81 33.50 -29.87
C ASP A 16 23.29 33.68 -29.78
N LYS A 17 22.53 33.10 -30.73
CA LYS A 17 21.06 33.09 -30.75
C LYS A 17 20.45 32.49 -29.48
N ILE A 18 21.13 31.55 -28.83
CA ILE A 18 20.65 30.89 -27.61
C ILE A 18 21.39 31.37 -26.35
N ARG A 19 22.59 31.96 -26.47
CA ARG A 19 23.34 32.51 -25.33
C ARG A 19 22.55 33.56 -24.54
N HIS A 20 21.77 34.37 -25.25
CA HIS A 20 20.97 35.45 -24.64
C HIS A 20 19.50 35.08 -24.45
N ARG A 21 19.11 33.82 -24.67
CA ARG A 21 17.72 33.39 -24.49
C ARG A 21 17.40 33.26 -23.00
N ILE A 22 16.82 34.31 -22.44
CA ILE A 22 16.25 34.26 -21.08
C ILE A 22 14.96 33.42 -21.16
N ILE A 23 14.99 32.22 -20.57
CA ILE A 23 13.78 31.41 -20.41
C ILE A 23 13.08 31.92 -19.16
N LEU A 24 11.93 32.59 -19.34
CA LEU A 24 11.10 33.01 -18.23
C LEU A 24 10.61 31.76 -17.46
N PRO A 25 10.56 31.82 -16.11
CA PRO A 25 9.89 30.80 -15.34
C PRO A 25 8.47 30.58 -15.86
N TRP A 26 7.99 29.33 -15.85
CA TRP A 26 6.61 29.08 -16.24
C TRP A 26 5.66 29.72 -15.21
N GLU A 27 5.07 30.85 -15.57
CA GLU A 27 4.25 31.68 -14.66
C GLU A 27 2.88 31.09 -14.30
N LYS A 28 2.44 30.03 -14.99
CA LYS A 28 1.14 29.41 -14.69
C LYS A 28 1.25 28.59 -13.40
N LYS A 29 1.12 29.28 -12.26
CA LYS A 29 0.86 28.63 -10.97
C LYS A 29 -0.45 27.84 -11.11
N ARG A 30 -0.49 26.61 -10.60
CA ARG A 30 -1.78 25.92 -10.40
C ARG A 30 -2.67 26.86 -9.59
N LEU A 31 -3.93 26.99 -9.98
CA LEU A 31 -4.91 27.80 -9.24
C LEU A 31 -4.81 27.48 -7.75
N THR A 32 -4.58 28.50 -6.93
CA THR A 32 -4.56 28.37 -5.48
C THR A 32 -5.96 28.02 -5.02
N GLY A 33 -6.13 26.83 -4.42
CA GLY A 33 -7.43 26.36 -3.99
C GLY A 33 -7.48 24.84 -3.82
N ARG A 34 -8.60 24.36 -3.27
CA ARG A 34 -8.82 22.91 -3.09
C ARG A 34 -8.90 22.24 -4.46
N PRO A 35 -8.15 21.15 -4.71
CA PRO A 35 -8.31 20.35 -5.90
C PRO A 35 -9.77 19.95 -6.09
N LYS A 36 -10.25 19.98 -7.33
CA LYS A 36 -11.61 19.52 -7.66
C LYS A 36 -11.78 18.08 -7.15
N LYS A 37 -12.89 17.81 -6.48
CA LYS A 37 -13.20 16.47 -5.95
C LYS A 37 -13.49 15.46 -7.08
N SER A 38 -13.77 15.95 -8.29
CA SER A 38 -14.04 15.15 -9.49
C SER A 38 -12.85 15.17 -10.46
N MET A 39 -12.43 13.99 -10.90
CA MET A 39 -11.29 13.76 -11.82
C MET A 39 -11.52 14.33 -13.21
N ILE A 40 -10.67 15.19 -13.77
CA ILE A 40 -10.82 15.61 -15.18
C ILE A 40 -10.44 14.42 -16.08
N PRO A 41 -11.34 13.91 -16.95
CA PRO A 41 -10.99 12.82 -17.87
C PRO A 41 -10.12 13.33 -19.03
N SER A 42 -9.26 12.46 -19.56
CA SER A 42 -8.43 12.76 -20.73
C SER A 42 -9.26 12.77 -22.02
N ALA A 43 -8.66 13.24 -23.12
CA ALA A 43 -9.32 13.18 -24.44
C ALA A 43 -9.68 11.72 -24.80
N GLY A 44 -10.96 11.47 -25.10
CA GLY A 44 -11.49 10.12 -25.37
C GLY A 44 -11.92 9.34 -24.13
N GLU A 45 -11.68 9.84 -22.92
CA GLU A 45 -12.15 9.20 -21.69
C GLU A 45 -13.51 9.77 -21.25
N PHE A 46 -14.46 8.89 -20.94
CA PHE A 46 -15.75 9.29 -20.37
C PHE A 46 -15.79 9.07 -18.88
N ARG A 47 -16.57 9.91 -18.19
CA ARG A 47 -16.91 9.73 -16.78
C ARG A 47 -17.66 8.41 -16.61
N LYS A 48 -16.98 7.35 -16.19
CA LYS A 48 -17.65 6.09 -15.83
C LYS A 48 -18.56 6.33 -14.63
N GLN A 49 -19.85 6.04 -14.80
CA GLN A 49 -20.82 6.02 -13.71
C GLN A 49 -20.39 4.95 -12.71
N LYS A 50 -20.19 5.33 -11.44
CA LYS A 50 -19.87 4.37 -10.38
C LYS A 50 -21.12 3.58 -10.05
N LEU A 51 -21.09 2.28 -10.31
CA LEU A 51 -22.11 1.34 -9.86
C LEU A 51 -21.85 0.96 -8.40
N CYS A 52 -22.92 0.73 -7.66
CA CYS A 52 -22.85 0.23 -6.30
C CYS A 52 -22.25 -1.18 -6.30
N SER A 53 -21.14 -1.39 -5.60
CA SER A 53 -20.51 -2.71 -5.51
C SER A 53 -21.33 -3.75 -4.74
N ASN A 54 -22.42 -3.35 -4.07
CA ASN A 54 -23.31 -4.27 -3.36
C ASN A 54 -24.45 -4.78 -4.26
N CYS A 55 -25.14 -3.88 -4.96
CA CYS A 55 -26.35 -4.21 -5.72
C CYS A 55 -26.28 -3.89 -7.21
N GLY A 56 -25.17 -3.33 -7.71
CA GLY A 56 -25.02 -2.89 -9.10
C GLY A 56 -25.79 -1.61 -9.46
N GLY A 57 -26.60 -1.05 -8.55
CA GLY A 57 -27.40 0.15 -8.79
C GLY A 57 -26.56 1.42 -9.00
N LYS A 58 -27.13 2.41 -9.71
CA LYS A 58 -26.53 3.74 -9.93
C LYS A 58 -26.94 4.71 -8.80
N GLY A 59 -26.27 5.86 -8.71
CA GLY A 59 -26.65 6.97 -7.83
C GLY A 59 -26.25 6.85 -6.36
N HIS A 60 -25.76 5.68 -5.94
CA HIS A 60 -25.29 5.45 -4.57
C HIS A 60 -24.05 4.55 -4.56
N ASN A 61 -23.30 4.56 -3.45
CA ASN A 61 -22.15 3.68 -3.27
C ASN A 61 -22.47 2.58 -2.25
N LYS A 62 -21.56 1.61 -2.05
CA LYS A 62 -21.76 0.51 -1.10
C LYS A 62 -22.11 0.99 0.33
N ARG A 63 -21.61 2.15 0.78
CA ARG A 63 -21.88 2.69 2.12
C ARG A 63 -23.28 3.26 2.26
N SER A 64 -23.82 3.82 1.17
CA SER A 64 -25.16 4.39 1.11
C SER A 64 -26.14 3.48 0.38
N CYS A 65 -25.86 2.17 0.32
CA CYS A 65 -26.71 1.21 -0.36
C CYS A 65 -27.91 0.85 0.52
N PRO A 66 -29.15 0.99 0.01
CA PRO A 66 -30.34 0.63 0.78
C PRO A 66 -30.51 -0.89 0.91
N ASN A 67 -29.94 -1.65 -0.02
CA ASN A 67 -29.97 -3.11 0.05
C ASN A 67 -29.00 -3.56 1.15
N PRO A 68 -29.39 -4.54 2.00
CA PRO A 68 -28.50 -5.09 2.99
C PRO A 68 -27.23 -5.55 2.29
N SER A 69 -26.07 -5.31 2.92
CA SER A 69 -24.83 -5.86 2.37
C SER A 69 -24.97 -7.37 2.43
N CYS A 70 -25.17 -8.03 1.27
CA CYS A 70 -25.00 -9.46 1.20
C CYS A 70 -23.50 -9.64 1.38
N SER A 71 -23.08 -9.87 2.63
CA SER A 71 -21.71 -10.19 2.91
C SER A 71 -21.48 -11.50 2.18
N THR A 72 -20.86 -11.44 1.00
CA THR A 72 -20.14 -12.54 0.35
C THR A 72 -19.65 -13.40 1.49
N SER A 73 -20.25 -14.57 1.65
CA SER A 73 -20.08 -15.48 2.79
C SER A 73 -18.81 -15.10 3.52
N LYS A 74 -18.91 -14.33 4.63
CA LYS A 74 -17.79 -14.23 5.57
C LYS A 74 -17.52 -15.69 5.78
N LEU A 75 -16.45 -16.24 5.18
CA LEU A 75 -16.02 -17.62 5.39
C LEU A 75 -16.24 -17.78 6.87
N LEU A 76 -17.20 -18.64 7.24
CA LEU A 76 -17.60 -18.81 8.63
C LEU A 76 -16.28 -18.81 9.36
N LYS A 77 -16.03 -17.79 10.21
CA LYS A 77 -14.71 -17.61 10.81
C LYS A 77 -14.54 -18.90 11.60
N LYS A 78 -13.89 -19.90 11.00
CA LYS A 78 -13.70 -21.20 11.61
C LYS A 78 -12.85 -20.81 12.78
N THR A 79 -13.46 -20.79 13.97
CA THR A 79 -12.77 -20.49 15.21
C THR A 79 -11.56 -21.40 15.17
N ARG A 80 -10.37 -20.80 15.04
CA ARG A 80 -9.15 -21.56 14.79
C ARG A 80 -9.01 -22.48 15.99
N ALA A 81 -9.28 -23.76 15.77
CA ALA A 81 -9.09 -24.78 16.77
C ALA A 81 -7.59 -24.91 17.00
N CYS A 82 -7.19 -25.01 18.26
CA CYS A 82 -5.80 -25.16 18.63
C CYS A 82 -5.21 -26.38 17.92
N SER A 83 -4.07 -26.24 17.25
CA SER A 83 -3.47 -27.37 16.54
C SER A 83 -3.06 -28.50 17.48
N VAL A 84 -2.81 -28.19 18.76
CA VAL A 84 -2.39 -29.11 19.82
C VAL A 84 -3.59 -29.85 20.43
N CYS A 85 -4.58 -29.15 20.99
CA CYS A 85 -5.69 -29.77 21.74
C CYS A 85 -7.07 -29.66 21.06
N LYS A 86 -7.14 -29.09 19.84
CA LYS A 86 -8.35 -28.94 19.01
C LYS A 86 -9.52 -28.16 19.62
N GLN A 87 -9.34 -27.52 20.77
CA GLN A 87 -10.33 -26.63 21.38
C GLN A 87 -10.31 -25.22 20.76
N GLY A 88 -11.36 -24.44 21.00
CA GLY A 88 -11.57 -23.10 20.42
C GLY A 88 -10.66 -22.00 20.96
N HIS A 89 -9.34 -22.11 20.75
CA HIS A 89 -8.33 -21.11 21.10
C HIS A 89 -7.08 -21.24 20.22
N ASN A 90 -6.18 -20.26 20.25
CA ASN A 90 -4.92 -20.28 19.50
C ASN A 90 -3.81 -21.07 20.23
N ARG A 91 -2.91 -21.73 19.50
CA ARG A 91 -1.78 -22.53 20.06
C ARG A 91 -0.97 -21.79 21.15
N LEU A 92 -0.74 -20.49 20.99
CA LEU A 92 -0.01 -19.63 21.95
C LEU A 92 -0.68 -19.53 23.33
N LYS A 93 -2.01 -19.59 23.37
CA LYS A 93 -2.82 -19.52 24.59
C LYS A 93 -3.29 -20.90 25.04
N CYS A 94 -2.67 -21.97 24.51
CA CYS A 94 -3.07 -23.33 24.83
C CYS A 94 -2.61 -23.69 26.25
N PRO A 95 -3.52 -24.14 27.14
CA PRO A 95 -3.15 -24.60 28.47
C PRO A 95 -2.25 -25.85 28.42
N ASN A 96 -2.36 -26.65 27.35
CA ASN A 96 -1.55 -27.84 27.11
C ASN A 96 -0.38 -27.57 26.15
N LYS A 97 0.14 -26.34 26.07
CA LYS A 97 1.33 -26.07 25.26
C LYS A 97 2.52 -26.81 25.87
N ALA A 98 3.35 -27.45 25.03
CA ALA A 98 4.61 -27.99 25.50
C ALA A 98 5.42 -26.85 26.17
N PRO A 99 6.12 -27.13 27.28
CA PRO A 99 7.03 -26.15 27.87
C PRO A 99 8.06 -25.77 26.80
N ASP A 100 8.29 -24.47 26.68
CA ASP A 100 9.34 -23.90 25.87
C ASP A 100 10.68 -24.40 26.42
N THR A 101 11.32 -25.30 25.68
CA THR A 101 12.70 -25.70 25.93
C THR A 101 13.60 -24.54 25.55
N ASN A 102 13.75 -23.58 26.46
CA ASN A 102 14.84 -22.60 26.50
C ASN A 102 14.97 -22.05 27.93
N SER A 103 15.17 -22.95 28.88
CA SER A 103 15.87 -22.67 30.13
C SER A 103 17.37 -22.86 29.87
N ASN A 104 18.12 -21.76 29.79
CA ASN A 104 19.55 -21.80 30.07
C ASN A 104 19.70 -21.90 31.59
N ASP A 105 19.57 -23.12 32.12
CA ASP A 105 20.02 -23.47 33.46
C ASP A 105 21.14 -24.49 33.25
N THR A 106 22.39 -24.01 33.25
CA THR A 106 23.56 -24.87 33.38
C THR A 106 23.70 -25.22 34.86
N ASP A 107 23.11 -26.35 35.26
CA ASP A 107 23.53 -27.08 36.44
C ASP A 107 24.80 -27.87 36.07
N ASP A 108 25.98 -27.24 36.16
CA ASP A 108 27.23 -28.00 36.25
C ASP A 108 27.47 -28.32 37.72
N GLU A 109 27.11 -29.56 38.07
CA GLU A 109 27.54 -30.22 39.29
C GLU A 109 29.07 -30.21 39.40
N LEU A 110 29.55 -29.67 40.51
CA LEU A 110 30.48 -30.31 41.43
C LEU A 110 31.21 -31.54 40.86
N ILE A 111 32.39 -31.32 40.28
CA ILE A 111 33.43 -32.35 40.19
C ILE A 111 34.50 -32.00 41.22
N ASP A 112 34.59 -32.87 42.21
CA ASP A 112 35.68 -33.01 43.17
C ASP A 112 36.95 -33.56 42.47
N CYS A 113 38.10 -33.16 43.03
CA CYS A 113 39.51 -33.37 42.66
C CYS A 113 40.14 -32.38 41.66
#